data_AF-A0A7V3IWH0-F1
#
_entry.id   AF-A0A7V3IWH0-F1
#
_cell.length_a   1.000
_cell.length_b   1.000
_cell.length_c   1.000
_cell.angle_alpha   90.00
_cell.angle_beta   90.00
_cell.angle_gamma   90.00
#
_symmetry.space_group_name_H-M   'P 1'
#
loop_
_entity.id
_entity.type
_entity.pdbx_description
1 polymer ?
#
loop_
_entity_poly.entity_id
_entity_poly.type
_entity_poly.pdbx_seq_one_letter_code
_entity_poly.pdbx_strand_id
1 'polypeptide(L)' 'IRAWVDTWNENPKPFVWTKTAEQILEALGRLMKRINGAGH' A
#
# COMPACT_ATOMS: atom_id res chain seq x y z
N ILE A 1 2.92 22.61 10.62
CA ILE A 1 3.31 21.18 10.65
C ILE A 1 3.19 20.60 12.06
N ARG A 2 3.85 21.14 13.11
CA ARG A 2 3.76 20.59 14.49
C ARG A 2 2.33 20.44 15.03
N ALA A 3 1.51 21.49 14.95
CA ALA A 3 0.11 21.42 15.36
C ALA A 3 -0.69 20.33 14.63
N TRP A 4 -0.40 20.07 13.36
CA TRP A 4 -1.04 18.99 12.60
C TRP A 4 -0.61 17.59 13.08
N VAL A 5 0.68 17.43 13.43
CA VAL A 5 1.21 16.19 14.01
C VAL A 5 0.57 15.92 15.37
N ASP A 6 0.45 16.94 16.22
CA ASP A 6 -0.16 16.80 17.55
C ASP A 6 -1.62 16.36 17.45
N THR A 7 -2.42 17.03 16.60
CA THR A 7 -3.81 16.65 16.34
C THR A 7 -3.96 15.24 15.75
N TRP A 8 -3.03 14.81 14.88
CA TRP A 8 -3.05 13.46 14.31
C TRP A 8 -2.69 12.38 15.33
N ASN A 9 -1.74 12.67 16.23
CA ASN A 9 -1.33 11.75 17.29
C ASN A 9 -2.42 11.56 18.37
N GLU A 10 -3.20 12.59 18.67
CA GLU A 10 -4.32 12.51 19.63
C GLU A 10 -5.45 11.59 19.14
N ASN A 11 -5.73 11.60 17.82
CA ASN A 11 -6.77 10.75 17.23
C ASN A 11 -6.34 10.25 15.85
N PRO A 12 -5.49 9.21 15.80
CA PRO A 12 -5.01 8.69 14.53
C PRO A 12 -6.17 8.04 13.78
N LYS A 13 -6.28 8.34 12.48
CA LYS A 13 -7.16 7.62 11.57
C LYS A 13 -6.30 6.69 10.72
N PRO A 14 -5.96 5.49 11.22
CA PRO A 14 -5.08 4.60 10.49
C PRO A 14 -5.72 4.21 9.18
N PHE A 15 -4.92 4.22 8.12
CA PHE A 15 -5.31 3.56 6.90
C PHE A 15 -5.27 2.05 7.11
N VAL A 16 -6.41 1.39 6.90
CA VAL A 16 -6.50 -0.07 6.97
C VAL A 16 -6.45 -0.61 5.56
N TRP A 17 -5.44 -1.44 5.29
CA TRP A 17 -5.39 -2.20 4.05
C TRP A 17 -6.58 -3.15 3.98
N THR A 18 -7.41 -2.99 2.95
CA THR A 18 -8.57 -3.87 2.71
C THR A 18 -8.15 -5.19 2.05
N LYS A 19 -6.98 -5.22 1.43
CA LYS A 19 -6.38 -6.42 0.84
C LYS A 19 -5.48 -7.11 1.86
N THR A 20 -5.54 -8.44 1.88
CA THR A 20 -4.60 -9.24 2.69
C THR A 20 -3.19 -9.14 2.12
N ALA A 21 -2.18 -9.43 2.95
CA ALA A 21 -0.79 -9.50 2.50
C ALA A 21 -0.63 -10.43 1.28
N GLU A 22 -1.29 -11.59 1.31
CA GLU A 22 -1.28 -12.56 0.21
C GLU A 22 -1.83 -11.98 -1.09
N GLN A 23 -2.96 -11.27 -1.03
CA GLN A 23 -3.56 -10.63 -2.21
C GLN A 23 -2.68 -9.53 -2.79
N ILE A 24 -1.92 -8.84 -1.95
CA ILE A 24 -0.95 -7.83 -2.39
C ILE A 24 0.22 -8.52 -3.10
N LEU A 25 0.79 -9.56 -2.50
CA LEU A 25 1.90 -10.33 -3.10
C LEU A 25 1.49 -10.97 -4.43
N GLU A 26 0.27 -11.50 -4.53
CA GLU A 26 -0.26 -12.06 -5.77
C GLU A 26 -0.42 -10.99 -6.86
N ALA A 27 -0.90 -9.80 -6.49
CA ALA A 27 -1.01 -8.67 -7.41
C ALA A 27 0.36 -8.21 -7.93
N LEU A 28 1.37 -8.16 -7.06
CA LEU A 28 2.75 -7.88 -7.45
C LEU A 28 3.29 -8.95 -8.39
N GLY A 29 3.05 -10.24 -8.11
CA GLY A 29 3.43 -11.34 -8.99
C GLY A 29 2.84 -11.22 -10.40
N ARG A 30 1.55 -10.89 -10.50
CA ARG A 30 0.89 -10.64 -11.79
C ARG A 30 1.47 -9.43 -12.51
N LEU A 31 1.74 -8.34 -11.80
CA LEU A 31 2.31 -7.13 -12.37
C LEU A 31 3.72 -7.40 -12.92
N MET A 32 4.58 -8.07 -12.16
CA MET A 32 5.93 -8.44 -12.59
C MET A 32 5.90 -9.33 -13.83
N LYS A 33 5.02 -10.33 -13.89
CA LYS A 33 4.84 -11.17 -15.09
C LYS A 33 4.41 -10.35 -16.30
N ARG A 34 3.48 -9.40 -16.11
CA ARG A 34 3.00 -8.52 -17.19
C ARG A 34 4.10 -7.62 -17.73
N ILE A 35 4.91 -7.03 -16.84
CA ILE A 35 6.00 -6.13 -17.24
C ILE A 35 7.14 -6.92 -17.89
N ASN A 36 7.51 -8.08 -17.33
CA ASN A 36 8.61 -8.88 -17.87
C ASN A 36 8.24 -9.65 -19.14
N GLY A 37 6.96 -9.96 -19.37
CA GLY A 37 6.47 -10.62 -20.59
C GLY A 37 6.18 -9.66 -21.75
N ALA A 38 6.12 -8.35 -21.49
CA ALA A 38 6.13 -7.33 -22.51
C ALA A 38 7.59 -7.09 -22.92
N GLY A 39 8.10 -7.95 -23.80
CA GLY A 39 9.50 -7.94 -24.24
C GLY A 39 10.06 -6.54 -24.46
N HIS A 40 11.12 -6.23 -23.71
CA HIS A 40 12.20 -5.36 -24.15
C HIS A 40 13.28 -6.23 -24.76
#